data_AF-A0A925HN02-F1
#
_entry.id   AF-A0A925HN02-F1
#
_cell.length_a   1.000
_cell.length_b   1.000
_cell.length_c   1.000
_cell.angle_alpha   90.00
_cell.angle_beta   90.00
_cell.angle_gamma   90.00
#
_symmetry.space_group_name_H-M   'P 1'
#
loop_
_entity.id
_entity.type
_entity.pdbx_description
1 polymer ?
#
loop_
_entity_poly.entity_id
_entity_poly.type
_entity_poly.pdbx_seq_one_letter_code
_entity_poly.pdbx_strand_id
1 'polypeptide(L)'
;DPLEGIARIYFEVVRVLKALDANTDRVISSWEIVTSASPLRRLDRNGDKLLDAEECGLPTYEGPDPSVAVYAQLEFVKANPVLKALDADGNGVISFPEIDSASIALRRLDKNGDGSLSPAEVLPERIDRRAAMILSKLDKDRDRRLSRQEWSDQEAGSQRGLLSHADRDGDGIVTEAELTRELNLRDEARSIEERATRSTGKGAAPSPASPPR
;
A
#
# COMPACT_ATOMS: atom_id res chain seq x y z
N ASP A 1 3.34 -3.97 18.50
CA ASP A 1 2.31 -3.36 17.64
C ASP A 1 2.14 -4.22 16.38
N PRO A 2 0.92 -4.54 15.89
CA PRO A 2 0.74 -5.34 14.67
C PRO A 2 1.40 -4.75 13.42
N LEU A 3 1.62 -3.43 13.36
CA LEU A 3 2.35 -2.79 12.25
C LEU A 3 3.85 -3.02 12.34
N GLU A 4 4.39 -3.25 13.53
CA GLU A 4 5.83 -3.30 13.78
C GLU A 4 6.50 -4.55 13.17
N GLY A 5 5.81 -5.69 13.21
CA GLY A 5 6.29 -6.92 12.56
C GLY A 5 6.28 -6.82 11.03
N ILE A 6 5.28 -6.15 10.47
CA ILE A 6 5.15 -5.91 9.02
C ILE A 6 6.18 -4.89 8.57
N ALA A 7 6.32 -3.77 9.29
CA ALA A 7 7.31 -2.73 9.02
C ALA A 7 8.73 -3.31 8.97
N ARG A 8 9.08 -4.19 9.92
CA ARG A 8 10.39 -4.85 9.93
C ARG A 8 10.67 -5.62 8.64
N ILE A 9 9.72 -6.41 8.16
CA ILE A 9 9.89 -7.18 6.92
C ILE A 9 9.92 -6.23 5.72
N TYR A 10 9.08 -5.20 5.72
CA TYR A 10 8.96 -4.27 4.62
C TYR A 10 10.23 -3.43 4.41
N PHE A 11 10.82 -2.90 5.49
CA PHE A 11 12.10 -2.18 5.44
C PHE A 11 13.28 -3.08 5.07
N GLU A 12 13.18 -4.41 5.26
CA GLU A 12 14.22 -5.35 4.81
C GLU A 12 14.09 -5.73 3.32
N VAL A 13 12.86 -5.91 2.84
CA VAL A 13 12.59 -6.36 1.47
C VAL A 13 12.66 -5.20 0.47
N VAL A 14 12.16 -4.02 0.85
CA VAL A 14 12.21 -2.83 0.00
C VAL A 14 13.54 -2.13 0.20
N ARG A 15 14.45 -2.31 -0.77
CA ARG A 15 15.83 -1.76 -0.69
C ARG A 15 15.84 -0.24 -0.62
N VAL A 16 14.86 0.42 -1.23
CA VAL A 16 14.69 1.88 -1.14
C VAL A 16 14.46 2.33 0.29
N LEU A 17 13.58 1.67 1.05
CA LEU A 17 13.37 2.02 2.46
C LEU A 17 14.61 1.76 3.29
N LYS A 18 15.27 0.63 3.08
CA LYS A 18 16.54 0.30 3.73
C LYS A 18 17.65 1.32 3.44
N ALA A 19 17.66 1.88 2.24
CA ALA A 19 18.65 2.87 1.84
C ALA A 19 18.36 4.24 2.50
N LEU A 20 17.08 4.61 2.62
CA LEU A 20 16.65 5.86 3.24
C LEU A 20 16.82 5.85 4.77
N ASP A 21 16.51 4.73 5.43
CA ASP A 21 16.63 4.54 6.88
C ASP A 21 18.09 4.19 7.26
N ALA A 22 18.92 5.21 7.38
CA ALA A 22 20.36 5.07 7.56
C ALA A 22 20.74 4.59 8.97
N ASN A 23 19.96 4.95 9.98
CA ASN A 23 20.18 4.52 11.36
C ASN A 23 19.39 3.25 11.73
N THR A 24 18.57 2.72 10.82
CA THR A 24 17.78 1.49 10.95
C THR A 24 16.76 1.53 12.08
N ASP A 25 16.27 2.72 12.44
CA ASP A 25 15.25 2.88 13.48
C ASP A 25 13.82 2.74 12.94
N ARG A 26 13.66 2.52 11.63
CA ARG A 26 12.41 2.36 10.89
C ARG A 26 11.56 3.63 10.81
N VAL A 27 12.18 4.78 11.06
CA VAL A 27 11.63 6.11 10.85
C VAL A 27 12.54 6.83 9.88
N ILE A 28 11.99 7.36 8.78
CA ILE A 28 12.78 8.18 7.88
C ILE A 28 12.74 9.61 8.41
N SER A 29 13.77 9.99 9.16
CA SER A 29 13.87 11.31 9.77
C SER A 29 14.00 12.44 8.74
N SER A 30 13.75 13.69 9.14
CA SER A 30 13.95 14.84 8.24
C SER A 30 15.37 14.92 7.68
N TRP A 31 16.39 14.44 8.39
CA TRP A 31 17.77 14.43 7.89
C TRP A 31 17.95 13.41 6.77
N GLU A 32 17.40 12.21 6.94
CA GLU A 32 17.43 11.15 5.93
C GLU A 32 16.63 11.52 4.69
N ILE A 33 15.50 12.21 4.85
CA ILE A 33 14.74 12.78 3.73
C ILE A 33 15.60 13.79 2.95
N VAL A 34 16.29 14.71 3.64
CA VAL A 34 17.14 15.73 3.00
C VAL A 34 18.34 15.11 2.30
N THR A 35 18.93 14.07 2.89
CA THR A 35 20.12 13.40 2.36
C THR A 35 19.81 12.21 1.46
N SER A 36 18.53 11.94 1.18
CA SER A 36 18.00 10.78 0.44
C SER A 36 18.64 10.52 -0.91
N ALA A 37 19.08 11.55 -1.63
CA ALA A 37 19.64 11.39 -2.96
C ALA A 37 20.87 10.46 -3.00
N SER A 38 21.79 10.60 -2.03
CA SER A 38 23.01 9.80 -1.97
C SER A 38 22.78 8.30 -1.72
N PRO A 39 21.97 7.86 -0.74
CA PRO A 39 21.64 6.45 -0.56
C PRO A 39 20.85 5.87 -1.73
N LEU A 40 19.89 6.60 -2.30
CA LEU A 40 19.11 6.11 -3.45
C LEU A 40 20.01 5.83 -4.66
N ARG A 41 20.95 6.73 -4.97
CA ARG A 41 21.92 6.55 -6.06
C ARG A 41 22.84 5.34 -5.89
N ARG A 42 23.02 4.81 -4.67
CA ARG A 42 23.82 3.58 -4.44
C ARG A 42 23.07 2.30 -4.79
N LEU A 43 21.76 2.39 -5.04
CA LEU A 43 20.96 1.24 -5.48
C LEU A 43 21.16 0.96 -6.97
N ASP A 44 21.57 1.96 -7.76
CA ASP A 44 21.96 1.85 -9.16
C ASP A 44 23.25 1.03 -9.27
N ARG A 45 23.10 -0.27 -9.50
CA ARG A 45 24.18 -1.26 -9.60
C ARG A 45 24.67 -1.38 -11.03
N ASN A 46 23.77 -1.25 -12.00
CA ASN A 46 24.10 -1.42 -13.40
C ASN A 46 24.72 -0.13 -14.00
N GLY A 47 24.61 1.01 -13.31
CA GLY A 47 25.19 2.30 -13.65
C GLY A 47 24.43 3.05 -14.74
N ASP A 48 23.18 2.69 -15.02
CA ASP A 48 22.36 3.28 -16.09
C ASP A 48 21.64 4.58 -15.68
N LYS A 49 21.77 4.97 -14.41
CA LYS A 49 21.17 6.17 -13.80
C LYS A 49 19.65 6.11 -13.65
N LEU A 50 19.08 4.91 -13.70
CA LEU A 50 17.70 4.60 -13.42
C LEU A 50 17.67 3.58 -12.29
N LEU A 51 16.76 3.74 -11.33
CA LEU A 51 16.46 2.68 -10.38
C LEU A 51 15.28 1.87 -10.90
N ASP A 52 15.56 0.66 -11.34
CA ASP A 52 14.55 -0.29 -11.75
C ASP A 52 13.97 -1.07 -10.56
N ALA A 53 12.96 -1.92 -10.82
CA ALA A 53 12.33 -2.71 -9.78
C ALA A 53 13.31 -3.69 -9.11
N GLU A 54 14.29 -4.22 -9.85
CA GLU A 54 15.29 -5.14 -9.31
C GLU A 54 16.15 -4.43 -8.27
N GLU A 55 16.67 -3.25 -8.61
CA GLU A 55 17.48 -2.42 -7.74
C GLU A 55 16.68 -1.91 -6.53
N CYS A 56 15.38 -1.71 -6.69
CA CYS A 56 14.48 -1.33 -5.61
C CYS A 56 14.05 -2.49 -4.68
N GLY A 57 14.27 -3.75 -5.05
CA GLY A 57 14.02 -4.91 -4.18
C GLY A 57 13.16 -6.04 -4.76
N LEU A 58 12.59 -5.86 -5.95
CA LEU A 58 11.80 -6.90 -6.61
C LEU A 58 12.75 -8.00 -7.16
N PRO A 59 12.49 -9.29 -6.93
CA PRO A 59 13.24 -10.34 -7.61
C PRO A 59 12.94 -10.34 -9.11
N THR A 60 13.96 -10.63 -9.92
CA THR A 60 13.85 -10.74 -11.39
C THR A 60 12.80 -11.79 -11.76
N TYR A 61 11.90 -11.45 -12.67
CA TYR A 61 10.89 -12.38 -13.18
C TYR A 61 11.48 -13.23 -14.32
N GLU A 62 11.81 -14.49 -14.04
CA GLU A 62 12.34 -15.45 -15.03
C GLU A 62 11.23 -16.24 -15.76
N GLY A 63 10.06 -15.64 -15.98
CA GLY A 63 8.97 -16.29 -16.70
C GLY A 63 9.08 -16.15 -18.23
N PRO A 64 8.30 -16.93 -18.99
CA PRO A 64 8.36 -16.98 -20.45
C PRO A 64 7.81 -15.73 -21.15
N ASP A 65 7.06 -14.86 -20.45
CA ASP A 65 6.48 -13.63 -21.01
C ASP A 65 7.15 -12.38 -20.43
N PRO A 66 7.98 -11.66 -21.23
CA PRO A 66 8.64 -10.43 -20.80
C PRO A 66 7.68 -9.29 -20.44
N SER A 67 6.46 -9.31 -20.99
CA SER A 67 5.44 -8.30 -20.69
C SER A 67 5.06 -8.32 -19.21
N VAL A 68 5.05 -9.51 -18.61
CA VAL A 68 4.77 -9.70 -17.19
C VAL A 68 5.84 -9.05 -16.31
N ALA A 69 7.10 -9.04 -16.74
CA ALA A 69 8.17 -8.35 -16.01
C ALA A 69 7.94 -6.83 -15.99
N VAL A 70 7.57 -6.25 -17.14
CA VAL A 70 7.26 -4.82 -17.27
C VAL A 70 6.05 -4.44 -16.42
N TYR A 71 4.97 -5.24 -16.47
CA TYR A 71 3.80 -5.04 -15.61
C TYR A 71 4.17 -5.20 -14.13
N ALA A 72 4.91 -6.24 -13.73
CA ALA A 72 5.31 -6.44 -12.35
C ALA A 72 6.14 -5.26 -11.80
N GLN A 73 6.99 -4.67 -12.63
CA GLN A 73 7.83 -3.53 -12.30
C GLN A 73 7.04 -2.25 -12.08
N LEU A 74 6.24 -1.84 -13.08
CA LEU A 74 5.36 -0.67 -12.99
C LEU A 74 4.53 -0.71 -11.71
N GLU A 75 4.08 -1.90 -11.39
CA GLU A 75 3.14 -2.10 -10.32
C GLU A 75 3.80 -2.25 -8.95
N PHE A 76 5.01 -2.78 -8.88
CA PHE A 76 5.80 -2.75 -7.67
C PHE A 76 6.07 -1.31 -7.23
N VAL A 77 6.39 -0.43 -8.18
CA VAL A 77 6.60 0.99 -7.93
C VAL A 77 5.30 1.67 -7.49
N LYS A 78 4.18 1.43 -8.19
CA LYS A 78 2.87 2.03 -7.85
C LYS A 78 2.28 1.55 -6.53
N ALA A 79 2.46 0.28 -6.18
CA ALA A 79 1.93 -0.30 -4.95
C ALA A 79 2.72 0.11 -3.70
N ASN A 80 3.93 0.67 -3.86
CA ASN A 80 4.75 1.16 -2.77
C ASN A 80 4.63 2.69 -2.67
N PRO A 81 4.10 3.25 -1.57
CA PRO A 81 3.92 4.69 -1.42
C PRO A 81 5.20 5.50 -1.61
N VAL A 82 6.34 4.98 -1.16
CA VAL A 82 7.64 5.65 -1.29
C VAL A 82 8.12 5.64 -2.73
N LEU A 83 8.07 4.49 -3.41
CA LEU A 83 8.48 4.41 -4.81
C LEU A 83 7.57 5.27 -5.70
N LYS A 84 6.25 5.20 -5.48
CA LYS A 84 5.27 6.04 -6.16
C LYS A 84 5.48 7.53 -5.92
N ALA A 85 5.93 7.94 -4.73
CA ALA A 85 6.23 9.33 -4.47
C ALA A 85 7.48 9.80 -5.24
N LEU A 86 8.47 8.91 -5.39
CA LEU A 86 9.72 9.19 -6.08
C LEU A 86 9.56 9.17 -7.62
N ASP A 87 8.76 8.25 -8.17
CA ASP A 87 8.41 8.15 -9.59
C ASP A 87 7.40 9.24 -9.97
N ALA A 88 7.92 10.41 -10.35
CA ALA A 88 7.12 11.61 -10.54
C ALA A 88 6.40 11.61 -11.90
N ASP A 89 6.99 10.99 -12.91
CA ASP A 89 6.39 10.86 -14.24
C ASP A 89 5.51 9.60 -14.38
N GLY A 90 5.61 8.65 -13.44
CA GLY A 90 4.77 7.47 -13.36
C GLY A 90 5.16 6.36 -14.34
N ASN A 91 6.41 6.36 -14.80
CA ASN A 91 6.90 5.43 -15.82
C ASN A 91 7.37 4.08 -15.24
N GLY A 92 7.42 3.92 -13.91
CA GLY A 92 7.82 2.69 -13.24
C GLY A 92 9.33 2.50 -13.05
N VAL A 93 10.14 3.53 -13.28
CA VAL A 93 11.58 3.60 -12.94
C VAL A 93 11.87 4.94 -12.27
N ILE A 94 12.83 4.99 -11.35
CA ILE A 94 13.20 6.25 -10.68
C ILE A 94 14.49 6.78 -11.28
N SER A 95 14.38 7.85 -12.06
CA SER A 95 15.52 8.50 -12.71
C SER A 95 16.33 9.37 -11.74
N PHE A 96 17.60 9.63 -12.05
CA PHE A 96 18.43 10.54 -11.24
C PHE A 96 17.83 11.94 -11.00
N PRO A 97 17.19 12.61 -11.98
CA PRO A 97 16.48 13.87 -11.73
C PRO A 97 15.35 13.75 -10.70
N GLU A 98 14.65 12.62 -10.68
CA GLU A 98 13.62 12.32 -9.67
C GLU A 98 14.24 12.07 -8.30
N ILE A 99 15.38 11.37 -8.25
CA ILE A 99 16.17 11.19 -7.03
C ILE A 99 16.66 12.54 -6.48
N ASP A 100 17.07 13.48 -7.33
CA ASP A 100 17.46 14.83 -6.89
C ASP A 100 16.30 15.59 -6.26
N SER A 101 15.08 15.29 -6.68
CA SER A 101 13.83 15.83 -6.13
C SER A 101 13.24 14.97 -5.00
N ALA A 102 13.91 13.87 -4.61
CA ALA A 102 13.39 12.89 -3.66
C ALA A 102 12.98 13.52 -2.33
N SER A 103 13.77 14.47 -1.81
CA SER A 103 13.46 15.16 -0.56
C SER A 103 12.11 15.88 -0.58
N ILE A 104 11.72 16.45 -1.74
CA ILE A 104 10.43 17.13 -1.93
C ILE A 104 9.31 16.09 -2.04
N ALA A 105 9.54 15.04 -2.82
CA ALA A 105 8.61 13.93 -3.00
C ALA A 105 8.26 13.24 -1.68
N LEU A 106 9.28 12.83 -0.92
CA LEU A 106 9.14 12.12 0.36
C LEU A 106 8.37 12.95 1.39
N ARG A 107 8.59 14.27 1.45
CA ARG A 107 7.82 15.16 2.35
C ARG A 107 6.32 15.19 2.07
N ARG A 108 5.86 14.77 0.88
CA ARG A 108 4.42 14.68 0.59
C ARG A 108 3.76 13.49 1.28
N LEU A 109 4.54 12.51 1.75
CA LEU A 109 4.04 11.35 2.49
C LEU A 109 3.85 11.65 3.99
N ASP A 110 4.46 12.73 4.49
CA ASP A 110 4.32 13.19 5.88
C ASP A 110 2.92 13.80 6.06
N LYS A 111 1.96 12.95 6.44
CA LYS A 111 0.54 13.31 6.58
C LYS A 111 0.29 14.00 7.91
N ASN A 112 1.05 13.63 8.94
CA ASN A 112 0.88 14.18 10.28
C ASN A 112 1.66 15.50 10.48
N GLY A 113 2.58 15.85 9.56
CA GLY A 113 3.35 17.08 9.54
C GLY A 113 4.46 17.14 10.59
N ASP A 114 4.94 16.00 11.08
CA ASP A 114 5.98 15.92 12.11
C ASP A 114 7.42 16.02 11.55
N GLY A 115 7.55 16.06 10.23
CA GLY A 115 8.81 16.20 9.50
C GLY A 115 9.56 14.90 9.29
N SER A 116 9.04 13.76 9.77
CA SER A 116 9.57 12.43 9.57
C SER A 116 8.53 11.53 8.90
N LEU A 117 8.95 10.40 8.33
CA LEU A 117 8.03 9.40 7.80
C LEU A 117 8.01 8.19 8.71
N SER A 118 6.85 7.97 9.32
CA SER A 118 6.59 6.81 10.15
C SER A 118 6.27 5.57 9.31
N PRO A 119 6.34 4.35 9.86
CA PRO A 119 5.86 3.15 9.19
C PRO A 119 4.43 3.26 8.65
N ALA A 120 3.56 4.03 9.32
CA ALA A 120 2.17 4.21 8.87
C ALA A 120 2.05 5.01 7.56
N GLU A 121 3.06 5.81 7.21
CA GLU A 121 3.07 6.69 6.04
C GLU A 121 3.85 6.10 4.86
N VAL A 122 4.83 5.22 5.13
CA VAL A 122 5.64 4.58 4.09
C VAL A 122 5.15 3.18 3.73
N LEU A 123 4.36 2.53 4.59
CA LEU A 123 3.72 1.26 4.27
C LEU A 123 2.51 1.50 3.36
N PRO A 124 2.24 0.59 2.40
CA PRO A 124 0.99 0.60 1.64
C PRO A 124 -0.19 0.65 2.62
N GLU A 125 -1.21 1.46 2.34
CA GLU A 125 -2.29 1.65 3.29
C GLU A 125 -2.94 0.30 3.62
N ARG A 126 -3.56 0.20 4.80
CA ARG A 126 -4.25 -1.03 5.21
C ARG A 126 -5.27 -1.48 4.15
N ILE A 127 -5.83 -0.52 3.43
CA ILE A 127 -6.79 -0.71 2.35
C ILE A 127 -6.10 -1.27 1.11
N ASP A 128 -4.95 -0.72 0.70
CA ASP A 128 -4.14 -1.26 -0.39
C ASP A 128 -3.68 -2.69 -0.09
N ARG A 129 -3.24 -2.98 1.14
CA ARG A 129 -2.90 -4.35 1.56
C ARG A 129 -4.10 -5.29 1.50
N ARG A 130 -5.29 -4.79 1.81
CA ARG A 130 -6.54 -5.59 1.75
C ARG A 130 -6.99 -5.80 0.30
N ALA A 131 -6.86 -4.79 -0.55
CA ALA A 131 -7.10 -4.90 -1.99
C ALA A 131 -6.12 -5.92 -2.61
N ALA A 132 -4.83 -5.81 -2.30
CA ALA A 132 -3.81 -6.76 -2.73
C ALA A 132 -4.09 -8.19 -2.27
N MET A 133 -4.58 -8.40 -1.03
CA MET A 133 -5.00 -9.73 -0.56
C MET A 133 -6.20 -10.28 -1.34
N ILE A 134 -7.14 -9.43 -1.73
CA ILE A 134 -8.32 -9.84 -2.52
C ILE A 134 -7.90 -10.18 -3.94
N LEU A 135 -7.12 -9.31 -4.59
CA LEU A 135 -6.55 -9.54 -5.92
C LEU A 135 -5.72 -10.83 -5.93
N SER A 136 -4.79 -11.02 -5.00
CA SER A 136 -3.94 -12.23 -4.95
C SER A 136 -4.69 -13.56 -4.89
N LYS A 137 -5.97 -13.56 -4.49
CA LYS A 137 -6.81 -14.75 -4.40
C LYS A 137 -7.73 -14.93 -5.60
N LEU A 138 -8.12 -13.84 -6.27
CA LEU A 138 -9.19 -13.85 -7.26
C LEU A 138 -8.69 -13.51 -8.66
N ASP A 139 -7.65 -12.69 -8.78
CA ASP A 139 -6.99 -12.29 -10.03
C ASP A 139 -6.13 -13.46 -10.54
N LYS A 140 -6.72 -14.33 -11.35
CA LYS A 140 -6.14 -15.60 -11.81
C LYS A 140 -5.23 -15.37 -13.00
N ASP A 141 -5.62 -14.48 -13.89
CA ASP A 141 -4.83 -14.12 -15.06
C ASP A 141 -3.79 -13.02 -14.78
N ARG A 142 -3.82 -12.43 -13.57
CA ARG A 142 -2.87 -11.42 -13.08
C ARG A 142 -2.94 -10.12 -13.87
N ASP A 143 -4.12 -9.80 -14.39
CA ASP A 143 -4.37 -8.57 -15.14
C ASP A 143 -4.71 -7.37 -14.22
N ARG A 144 -4.73 -7.58 -12.91
CA ARG A 144 -5.01 -6.58 -11.84
C ARG A 144 -6.41 -6.01 -11.87
N ARG A 145 -7.30 -6.71 -12.55
CA ARG A 145 -8.72 -6.48 -12.52
C ARG A 145 -9.36 -7.78 -12.09
N LEU A 146 -10.59 -7.68 -11.62
CA LEU A 146 -11.39 -8.87 -11.34
C LEU A 146 -12.50 -8.87 -12.37
N SER A 147 -12.31 -9.68 -13.40
CA SER A 147 -13.34 -9.94 -14.40
C SER A 147 -14.52 -10.66 -13.76
N ARG A 148 -15.74 -10.44 -14.27
CA ARG A 148 -16.96 -11.08 -13.74
C ARG A 148 -16.82 -12.56 -13.46
N GLN A 149 -16.04 -13.26 -14.27
CA GLN A 149 -15.78 -14.69 -14.11
C GLN A 149 -14.98 -14.98 -12.83
N GLU A 150 -13.91 -14.23 -12.57
CA GLU A 150 -13.00 -14.39 -11.43
C GLU A 150 -13.64 -14.10 -10.07
N TRP A 151 -14.54 -13.13 -9.97
CA TRP A 151 -15.27 -12.86 -8.73
C TRP A 151 -16.69 -13.44 -8.67
N SER A 152 -17.16 -14.05 -9.77
CA SER A 152 -18.28 -14.99 -9.73
C SER A 152 -17.86 -16.39 -9.30
N ASP A 153 -16.58 -16.68 -9.19
CA ASP A 153 -16.10 -17.98 -8.72
C ASP A 153 -16.47 -18.21 -7.25
N GLN A 154 -16.59 -19.48 -6.84
CA GLN A 154 -16.94 -19.84 -5.46
C GLN A 154 -15.95 -19.26 -4.43
N GLU A 155 -14.71 -18.99 -4.84
CA GLU A 155 -13.62 -18.43 -4.03
C GLU A 155 -13.86 -16.97 -3.62
N ALA A 156 -14.68 -16.22 -4.37
CA ALA A 156 -15.04 -14.85 -4.02
C ALA A 156 -15.85 -14.78 -2.72
N GLY A 157 -16.59 -15.85 -2.38
CA GLY A 157 -17.23 -16.06 -1.07
C GLY A 157 -17.74 -14.80 -0.37
N SER A 158 -17.14 -14.45 0.77
CA SER A 158 -17.48 -13.29 1.60
C SER A 158 -17.10 -11.93 1.01
N GLN A 159 -16.31 -11.90 -0.08
CA GLN A 159 -15.92 -10.69 -0.80
C GLN A 159 -16.89 -10.33 -1.93
N ARG A 160 -17.80 -11.22 -2.37
CA ARG A 160 -18.76 -10.90 -3.45
C ARG A 160 -19.54 -9.62 -3.19
N GLY A 161 -20.06 -9.46 -1.98
CA GLY A 161 -20.80 -8.26 -1.60
C GLY A 161 -19.94 -7.00 -1.55
N LEU A 162 -18.62 -7.10 -1.41
CA LEU A 162 -17.70 -5.97 -1.55
C LEU A 162 -17.50 -5.64 -3.04
N LEU A 163 -17.15 -6.65 -3.83
CA LEU A 163 -16.84 -6.50 -5.24
C LEU A 163 -18.03 -6.00 -6.06
N SER A 164 -19.26 -6.41 -5.72
CA SER A 164 -20.48 -5.92 -6.38
C SER A 164 -20.76 -4.44 -6.13
N HIS A 165 -20.25 -3.89 -5.02
CA HIS A 165 -20.37 -2.46 -4.74
C HIS A 165 -19.18 -1.66 -5.30
N ALA A 166 -18.05 -2.33 -5.51
CA ALA A 166 -16.89 -1.74 -6.17
C ALA A 166 -17.15 -1.50 -7.67
N ASP A 167 -17.75 -2.47 -8.38
CA ASP A 167 -18.19 -2.38 -9.79
C ASP A 167 -19.37 -1.39 -9.94
N ARG A 168 -19.06 -0.10 -9.87
CA ARG A 168 -20.08 0.96 -9.77
C ARG A 168 -20.52 1.47 -11.14
N ASP A 169 -19.64 1.42 -12.12
CA ASP A 169 -19.97 1.74 -13.50
C ASP A 169 -20.68 0.57 -14.21
N GLY A 170 -20.61 -0.64 -13.63
CA GLY A 170 -21.33 -1.81 -14.09
C GLY A 170 -20.70 -2.42 -15.35
N ASP A 171 -19.42 -2.14 -15.62
CA ASP A 171 -18.70 -2.73 -16.74
C ASP A 171 -18.39 -4.23 -16.53
N GLY A 172 -18.62 -4.73 -15.30
CA GLY A 172 -18.41 -6.11 -14.92
C GLY A 172 -16.97 -6.45 -14.59
N ILE A 173 -16.11 -5.45 -14.43
CA ILE A 173 -14.67 -5.57 -14.16
C ILE A 173 -14.31 -4.67 -12.98
N VAL A 174 -14.01 -5.26 -11.83
CA VAL A 174 -13.55 -4.47 -10.67
C VAL A 174 -12.07 -4.17 -10.81
N THR A 175 -11.73 -2.89 -10.98
CA THR A 175 -10.35 -2.40 -10.94
C THR A 175 -9.82 -2.25 -9.51
N GLU A 176 -8.51 -2.19 -9.34
CA GLU A 176 -7.90 -1.84 -8.04
C GLU A 176 -8.42 -0.49 -7.51
N ALA A 177 -8.56 0.51 -8.38
CA ALA A 177 -9.05 1.84 -7.98
C ALA A 177 -10.47 1.78 -7.40
N GLU A 178 -11.35 1.01 -8.03
CA GLU A 178 -12.72 0.80 -7.57
C GLU A 178 -12.79 0.01 -6.27
N LEU A 179 -11.97 -1.05 -6.17
CA LEU A 179 -11.89 -1.88 -4.98
C LEU A 179 -11.38 -1.08 -3.78
N THR A 180 -10.29 -0.33 -3.95
CA THR A 180 -9.69 0.53 -2.93
C THR A 180 -10.67 1.62 -2.49
N ARG A 181 -11.39 2.23 -3.45
CA ARG A 181 -12.42 3.24 -3.15
C ARG A 181 -13.55 2.67 -2.30
N GLU A 182 -14.08 1.51 -2.66
CA GLU A 182 -15.17 0.88 -1.91
C GLU A 182 -14.71 0.43 -0.51
N LEU A 183 -13.49 -0.08 -0.39
CA LEU A 183 -12.89 -0.42 0.90
C LEU A 183 -12.73 0.82 1.80
N ASN A 184 -12.28 1.95 1.25
CA ASN A 184 -12.16 3.22 1.96
C ASN A 184 -13.51 3.68 2.51
N LEU A 185 -14.56 3.68 1.68
CA LEU A 185 -15.92 4.07 2.09
C LEU A 185 -16.43 3.23 3.27
N ARG A 186 -16.14 1.93 3.27
CA ARG A 186 -16.55 1.03 4.36
C ARG A 186 -15.76 1.24 5.65
N ASP A 187 -14.47 1.59 5.55
CA ASP A 187 -13.63 1.87 6.72
C ASP A 187 -14.01 3.23 7.35
N GLU A 188 -14.32 4.23 6.54
CA GLU A 188 -14.88 5.52 6.99
C GLU A 188 -16.23 5.33 7.67
N ALA A 189 -17.15 4.57 7.06
CA ALA A 189 -18.47 4.29 7.64
C ALA A 189 -18.35 3.62 9.02
N ARG A 190 -17.44 2.63 9.15
CA ARG A 190 -17.17 1.97 10.44
C ARG A 190 -16.59 2.93 11.46
N SER A 191 -15.66 3.79 11.05
CA SER A 191 -15.04 4.78 11.95
C SER A 191 -16.05 5.79 12.49
N ILE A 192 -17.01 6.21 11.65
CA ILE A 192 -18.12 7.08 12.07
C ILE A 192 -19.03 6.36 13.07
N GLU A 193 -19.38 5.11 12.80
CA GLU A 193 -20.24 4.28 13.67
C GLU A 193 -19.57 3.99 15.04
N GLU A 194 -18.28 3.67 15.05
CA GLU A 194 -17.49 3.50 16.28
C GLU A 194 -17.39 4.80 17.10
N ARG A 195 -17.30 5.95 16.44
CA ARG A 195 -17.28 7.26 17.10
C ARG A 195 -18.66 7.62 17.67
N ALA A 196 -19.74 7.29 16.97
CA ALA A 196 -21.11 7.48 17.42
C ALA A 196 -21.47 6.59 18.62
N THR A 197 -21.05 5.32 18.61
CA THR A 197 -21.24 4.39 19.73
C THR A 197 -20.41 4.75 20.96
N ARG A 198 -19.18 5.26 20.76
CA ARG A 198 -18.34 5.78 21.86
C ARG A 198 -18.88 7.09 22.45
N SER A 199 -19.55 7.93 21.66
CA SER A 199 -20.22 9.15 22.11
C SER A 199 -21.50 8.89 22.91
N THR A 200 -22.13 7.72 22.75
CA THR A 200 -23.40 7.36 23.41
C THR A 200 -23.22 6.44 24.62
N GLY A 201 -22.00 5.95 24.89
CA GLY A 201 -21.68 5.01 25.97
C GLY A 201 -21.05 5.62 27.23
N LYS A 202 -21.76 6.50 27.95
CA LYS A 202 -21.53 6.75 29.39
C LYS A 202 -22.85 7.14 30.09
N GLY A 203 -23.80 6.21 30.11
CA GLY A 203 -25.04 6.30 30.88
C GLY A 203 -25.40 4.93 31.39
N ALA A 204 -25.18 4.68 32.68
CA ALA A 204 -25.47 3.44 33.35
C ALA A 204 -26.98 3.12 33.33
N ALA A 205 -27.33 1.85 33.20
CA ALA A 205 -28.61 1.32 33.69
C ALA A 205 -28.44 -0.11 34.24
N PRO A 206 -29.14 -0.47 35.34
CA PRO A 206 -28.74 -1.52 36.26
C PRO A 206 -29.26 -2.91 35.89
N SER A 207 -28.57 -3.94 36.40
CA SER A 207 -28.92 -5.35 36.31
C SER A 207 -30.33 -5.66 36.82
N PRO A 208 -31.14 -6.49 36.14
CA PRO A 208 -32.38 -6.99 36.70
C PRO A 208 -32.12 -8.18 37.64
N ALA A 209 -32.65 -8.08 38.85
CA ALA A 209 -32.64 -9.12 39.88
C ALA A 209 -33.52 -10.32 39.48
N SER A 210 -33.07 -11.53 39.80
CA SER A 210 -33.84 -12.77 39.66
C SER A 210 -34.91 -12.89 40.77
N PRO A 211 -36.10 -13.45 40.50
CA PRO A 211 -37.13 -13.66 41.51
C PRO A 211 -36.88 -14.95 42.32
N PRO A 212 -37.30 -15.02 43.59
CA PRO A 212 -37.18 -16.23 44.41
C PRO A 212 -38.25 -17.27 44.05
N ARG A 213 -37.92 -18.54 44.35
CA ARG A 213 -38.72 -19.75 44.13
C ARG A 213 -40.03 -19.78 44.91
#